data_AF-A0A1F7VBH4-F1
#
_entry.id   AF-A0A1F7VBH4-F1
#
_cell.length_a   1.000
_cell.length_b   1.000
_cell.length_c   1.000
_cell.angle_alpha   90.00
_cell.angle_beta   90.00
_cell.angle_gamma   90.00
#
_symmetry.space_group_name_H-M   'P 1'
#
loop_
_entity.id
_entity.type
_entity.pdbx_description
1 polymer ?
#
loop_
_entity_poly.entity_id
_entity_poly.type
_entity_poly.pdbx_seq_one_letter_code
_entity_poly.pdbx_strand_id
1 'polypeptide(L)'
;MPEAGNREPALWKLALAEYFVRRKELLRRVVVFLFFLCDVAILAGLWVTYINYSAGVAQHAALEEKLNTDYVDIASYRASHKVLPLEVVQIEFVGGAEGYGDIVAVLRNPNEQWIAENVQVQFFIGAARLPAVTTFLLPMETRIVASFRQQFKKGEVPRVELSSLSWQRMQGDPRLNVSSLTVQGYRYISSGNGATRLDFEVANATPYSFWVVPVTIVAWQGQHIAAAYRITLEQLTSGERRAASVVWQELLPQITRTTADIALNTLDPNILMPLPAEAVSPFGD
;
A
#
# COMPACT_ATOMS: atom_id res chain seq x y z
N MET A 1 -58.33 74.18 40.45
CA MET A 1 -56.85 74.27 40.53
C MET A 1 -56.25 73.31 39.51
N PRO A 2 -55.28 73.71 38.67
CA PRO A 2 -55.14 74.91 37.85
C PRO A 2 -55.16 74.57 36.33
N GLU A 3 -55.00 75.61 35.52
CA GLU A 3 -55.20 75.76 34.09
C GLU A 3 -54.24 74.95 33.18
N ALA A 4 -54.77 74.37 32.10
CA ALA A 4 -53.98 73.91 30.96
C ALA A 4 -53.73 75.10 30.03
N GLY A 5 -52.72 75.90 30.36
CA GLY A 5 -52.24 77.02 29.56
C GLY A 5 -51.82 76.59 28.16
N ASN A 6 -52.35 77.31 27.16
CA ASN A 6 -51.91 77.29 25.76
C ASN A 6 -50.38 77.41 25.69
N ARG A 7 -49.70 76.35 25.23
CA ARG A 7 -48.28 76.44 24.87
C ARG A 7 -48.20 77.08 23.48
N GLU A 8 -47.76 78.33 23.44
CA GLU A 8 -47.42 79.00 22.19
C GLU A 8 -46.42 78.15 21.38
N PRO A 9 -46.68 77.90 20.08
CA PRO A 9 -45.73 77.17 19.25
C PRO A 9 -44.44 78.00 19.12
N ALA A 10 -43.31 77.39 19.46
CA ALA A 10 -42.00 78.04 19.41
C ALA A 10 -41.76 78.73 18.05
N LEU A 11 -41.35 80.01 18.09
CA LEU A 11 -41.25 80.91 16.92
C LEU A 11 -40.46 80.34 15.72
N TRP A 12 -39.46 79.48 15.97
CA TRP A 12 -38.69 78.80 14.92
C TRP A 12 -39.53 77.82 14.09
N LYS A 13 -40.57 77.21 14.67
CA LYS A 13 -41.50 76.32 13.98
C LYS A 13 -42.44 77.10 13.05
N LEU A 14 -42.87 78.29 13.46
CA LEU A 14 -43.67 79.19 12.63
C LEU A 14 -42.85 79.76 11.46
N ALA A 15 -41.60 80.15 11.72
CA ALA A 15 -40.68 80.62 10.68
C ALA A 15 -40.33 79.53 9.65
N LEU A 16 -40.14 78.28 10.08
CA LEU A 16 -39.96 77.13 9.19
C LEU A 16 -41.21 76.85 8.37
N ALA A 17 -42.39 76.89 8.99
CA ALA A 17 -43.66 76.68 8.30
C ALA A 17 -43.90 77.75 7.23
N GLU A 18 -43.65 79.02 7.54
CA GLU A 18 -43.79 80.14 6.59
C GLU A 18 -42.76 80.05 5.44
N TYR A 19 -41.52 79.67 5.73
CA TYR A 19 -40.48 79.44 4.72
C TYR A 19 -40.82 78.27 3.77
N PHE A 20 -41.36 77.17 4.31
CA PHE A 20 -41.76 75.99 3.55
C PHE A 20 -42.96 76.27 2.64
N VAL A 21 -43.95 77.01 3.14
CA VAL A 21 -45.15 77.38 2.38
C VAL A 21 -44.80 78.37 1.27
N ARG A 22 -43.94 79.37 1.55
CA ARG A 22 -43.57 80.40 0.57
C ARG A 22 -42.65 79.90 -0.54
N ARG A 23 -41.88 78.83 -0.32
CA ARG A 23 -40.94 78.23 -1.30
C ARG A 23 -41.30 76.81 -1.73
N LYS A 24 -42.53 76.36 -1.47
CA LYS A 24 -43.01 74.99 -1.75
C LYS A 24 -42.72 74.52 -3.18
N GLU A 25 -42.88 75.39 -4.16
CA GLU A 25 -42.60 75.08 -5.58
C GLU A 25 -41.11 74.93 -5.89
N LEU A 26 -40.25 75.73 -5.27
CA LEU A 26 -38.79 75.59 -5.39
C LEU A 26 -38.31 74.31 -4.72
N LEU A 27 -38.84 74.00 -3.53
CA LEU A 27 -38.47 72.80 -2.80
C LEU A 27 -38.87 71.53 -3.55
N ARG A 28 -40.08 71.52 -4.16
CA ARG A 28 -40.54 70.43 -5.02
C ARG A 28 -39.62 70.21 -6.21
N ARG A 29 -39.17 71.27 -6.89
CA ARG A 29 -38.23 71.16 -8.02
C ARG A 29 -36.87 70.62 -7.60
N VAL A 30 -36.33 71.08 -6.46
CA VAL A 30 -35.04 70.60 -5.93
C VAL A 30 -35.11 69.13 -5.55
N VAL A 31 -36.19 68.69 -4.89
CA VAL A 31 -36.38 67.28 -4.51
C VAL A 31 -36.50 66.40 -5.75
N VAL A 32 -37.28 66.80 -6.75
CA VAL A 32 -37.40 66.05 -8.02
C VAL A 32 -36.05 65.98 -8.74
N PHE A 33 -35.28 67.07 -8.75
CA PHE A 33 -33.94 67.08 -9.35
C PHE A 33 -32.96 66.18 -8.59
N LEU A 34 -33.03 66.14 -7.25
CA LEU A 34 -32.22 65.25 -6.43
C LEU A 34 -32.55 63.78 -6.72
N PHE A 35 -33.83 63.42 -6.82
CA PHE A 35 -34.26 62.07 -7.18
C PHE A 35 -33.77 61.67 -8.57
N PHE A 36 -33.90 62.56 -9.55
CA PHE A 36 -33.34 62.34 -10.89
C PHE A 36 -31.84 62.07 -10.85
N LEU A 37 -31.08 62.84 -10.05
CA LEU A 37 -29.64 62.65 -9.91
C LEU A 37 -29.29 61.34 -9.21
N CYS A 38 -30.07 60.92 -8.21
CA CYS A 38 -29.95 59.60 -7.59
C CYS A 38 -30.22 58.47 -8.57
N ASP A 39 -31.27 58.56 -9.38
CA ASP A 39 -31.60 57.54 -10.39
C ASP A 39 -30.49 57.40 -11.43
N VAL A 40 -29.94 58.52 -11.90
CA VAL A 40 -28.80 58.52 -12.82
C VAL A 40 -27.56 57.89 -12.19
N ALA A 41 -27.27 58.17 -10.92
CA ALA A 41 -26.14 57.58 -10.21
C ALA A 41 -26.30 56.06 -10.03
N ILE A 42 -27.51 55.58 -9.72
CA ILE A 42 -27.81 54.14 -9.59
C ILE A 42 -27.63 53.46 -10.95
N LEU A 43 -28.18 54.03 -12.02
CA LEU A 43 -28.03 53.47 -13.38
C LEU A 43 -26.57 53.44 -13.83
N ALA A 44 -25.79 54.49 -13.55
CA ALA A 44 -24.36 54.51 -13.84
C ALA A 44 -23.60 53.43 -13.05
N GLY A 45 -23.93 53.26 -11.76
CA GLY A 45 -23.35 52.20 -10.92
C GLY A 45 -23.64 50.81 -11.46
N LEU A 46 -24.90 50.53 -11.85
CA LEU A 46 -25.30 49.28 -12.48
C LEU A 46 -24.62 49.04 -13.83
N TRP A 47 -24.39 50.10 -14.60
CA TRP A 47 -23.69 50.00 -15.88
C TRP A 47 -22.22 49.58 -15.67
N VAL A 48 -21.53 50.20 -14.70
CA VAL A 48 -20.14 49.85 -14.38
C VAL A 48 -20.02 48.42 -13.86
N THR A 49 -20.92 47.98 -12.98
CA THR A 49 -20.92 46.60 -12.48
C THR A 49 -21.20 45.60 -13.61
N TYR A 50 -22.11 45.92 -14.53
CA TYR A 50 -22.39 45.09 -15.70
C TYR A 50 -21.17 44.95 -16.63
N ILE A 51 -20.47 46.03 -16.97
CA ILE A 51 -19.23 45.96 -17.77
C ILE A 51 -18.23 45.05 -17.06
N ASN A 52 -17.96 45.29 -15.78
CA ASN A 52 -16.96 44.54 -15.01
C ASN A 52 -17.31 43.05 -14.92
N TYR A 53 -18.59 42.74 -14.70
CA TYR A 53 -19.07 41.36 -14.71
C TYR A 53 -18.89 40.72 -16.09
N SER A 54 -19.30 41.39 -17.16
CA SER A 54 -19.18 40.88 -18.53
C SER A 54 -17.73 40.63 -18.96
N ALA A 55 -16.79 41.47 -18.52
CA ALA A 55 -15.36 41.28 -18.75
C ALA A 55 -14.80 40.08 -17.96
N GLY A 56 -15.34 39.81 -16.76
CA GLY A 56 -14.97 38.66 -15.94
C GLY A 56 -15.49 37.32 -16.48
N VAL A 57 -16.66 37.28 -17.12
CA VAL A 57 -17.27 36.04 -17.65
C VAL A 57 -16.35 35.31 -18.64
N ALA A 58 -15.66 36.03 -19.52
CA ALA A 58 -14.71 35.43 -20.46
C ALA A 58 -13.49 34.80 -19.75
N GLN A 59 -13.03 35.41 -18.65
CA GLN A 59 -11.93 34.87 -17.84
C GLN A 59 -12.37 33.65 -17.03
N HIS A 60 -13.60 33.66 -16.51
CA HIS A 60 -14.17 32.52 -15.79
C HIS A 60 -14.39 31.33 -16.72
N ALA A 61 -14.92 31.54 -17.93
CA ALA A 61 -15.08 30.48 -18.94
C ALA A 61 -13.72 29.86 -19.33
N ALA A 62 -12.69 30.69 -19.53
CA ALA A 62 -11.35 30.20 -19.84
C ALA A 62 -10.68 29.45 -18.66
N LEU A 63 -11.03 29.81 -17.42
CA LEU A 63 -10.56 29.10 -16.22
C LEU A 63 -11.28 27.76 -16.05
N GLU A 64 -12.60 27.72 -16.27
CA GLU A 64 -13.40 26.50 -16.24
C GLU A 64 -12.94 25.51 -17.33
N GLU A 65 -12.63 25.98 -18.53
CA GLU A 65 -12.06 25.16 -19.59
C GLU A 65 -10.70 24.58 -19.17
N LYS A 66 -9.83 25.40 -18.55
CA LYS A 66 -8.54 24.94 -18.02
C LYS A 66 -8.68 23.93 -16.88
N LEU A 67 -9.68 24.08 -16.02
CA LEU A 67 -9.97 23.11 -14.94
C LEU A 67 -10.55 21.80 -15.47
N ASN A 68 -11.24 21.82 -16.63
CA ASN A 68 -11.81 20.65 -17.28
C ASN A 68 -10.82 19.92 -18.21
N THR A 69 -9.74 20.57 -18.65
CA THR A 69 -8.58 19.85 -19.18
C THR A 69 -7.83 19.20 -18.02
N ASP A 70 -8.02 17.90 -17.86
CA ASP A 70 -7.27 17.05 -16.94
C ASP A 70 -5.75 17.24 -17.17
N TYR A 71 -5.12 18.12 -16.40
CA TYR A 71 -3.66 18.30 -16.38
C TYR A 71 -2.91 17.01 -15.99
N VAL A 72 -3.64 16.07 -15.37
CA VAL A 72 -3.17 14.75 -15.01
C VAL A 72 -3.95 13.76 -15.85
N ASP A 73 -3.28 13.09 -16.79
CA ASP A 73 -3.88 11.99 -17.55
C ASP A 73 -4.11 10.79 -16.61
N ILE A 74 -5.28 10.79 -15.95
CA ILE A 74 -5.68 9.75 -15.00
C ILE A 74 -5.79 8.39 -15.72
N ALA A 75 -6.11 8.38 -17.02
CA ALA A 75 -6.26 7.16 -17.79
C ALA A 75 -4.90 6.49 -18.03
N SER A 76 -3.87 7.24 -18.45
CA SER A 76 -2.51 6.69 -18.57
C SER A 76 -1.89 6.37 -17.22
N TYR A 77 -2.17 7.17 -16.17
CA TYR A 77 -1.77 6.84 -14.80
C TYR A 77 -2.36 5.49 -14.33
N ARG A 78 -3.65 5.25 -14.54
CA ARG A 78 -4.29 3.96 -14.19
C ARG A 78 -3.78 2.80 -15.04
N ALA A 79 -3.54 3.03 -16.33
CA ALA A 79 -3.02 2.01 -17.24
C ALA A 79 -1.60 1.57 -16.84
N SER A 80 -0.73 2.52 -16.48
CA SER A 80 0.65 2.27 -16.06
C SER A 80 0.78 1.67 -14.65
N HIS A 81 -0.20 1.88 -13.77
CA HIS A 81 -0.19 1.36 -12.39
C HIS A 81 -1.10 0.14 -12.20
N LYS A 82 -1.54 -0.48 -13.29
CA LYS A 82 -2.36 -1.69 -13.25
C LYS A 82 -1.54 -2.86 -12.69
N VAL A 83 -2.16 -3.60 -11.78
CA VAL A 83 -1.57 -4.81 -11.20
C VAL A 83 -1.34 -5.87 -12.27
N LEU A 84 -0.11 -6.35 -12.35
CA LEU A 84 0.30 -7.48 -13.16
C LEU A 84 0.05 -8.79 -12.40
N PRO A 85 -0.36 -9.87 -13.09
CA PRO A 85 -0.56 -11.17 -12.45
C PRO A 85 0.76 -11.71 -11.88
N LEU A 86 0.67 -12.55 -10.85
CA LEU A 86 1.82 -13.30 -10.36
C LEU A 86 2.34 -14.26 -11.43
N GLU A 87 3.65 -14.36 -11.53
CA GLU A 87 4.33 -15.24 -12.48
C GLU A 87 4.70 -16.56 -11.81
N VAL A 88 4.35 -17.68 -12.43
CA VAL A 88 4.89 -19.00 -12.07
C VAL A 88 6.12 -19.23 -12.95
N VAL A 89 7.30 -18.99 -12.41
CA VAL A 89 8.57 -18.96 -13.15
C VAL A 89 9.01 -20.38 -13.51
N GLN A 90 8.89 -21.30 -12.55
CA GLN A 90 9.37 -22.67 -12.68
C GLN A 90 8.54 -23.58 -11.78
N ILE A 91 8.24 -24.78 -12.26
CA ILE A 91 7.65 -25.86 -11.48
C ILE A 91 8.49 -27.08 -11.74
N GLU A 92 9.02 -27.68 -10.69
CA GLU A 92 9.77 -28.92 -10.79
C GLU A 92 9.30 -29.95 -9.77
N PHE A 93 9.31 -31.19 -10.24
CA PHE A 93 9.19 -32.34 -9.38
C PHE A 93 10.58 -32.82 -8.99
N VAL A 94 10.82 -32.89 -7.70
CA VAL A 94 12.04 -33.42 -7.11
C VAL A 94 11.74 -34.83 -6.65
N GLY A 95 12.35 -35.82 -7.33
CA GLY A 95 12.17 -37.22 -6.98
C GLY A 95 12.79 -37.52 -5.61
N GLY A 96 12.02 -38.22 -4.77
CA GLY A 96 12.46 -38.74 -3.48
C GLY A 96 12.49 -40.27 -3.46
N ALA A 97 12.86 -40.82 -2.31
CA ALA A 97 12.85 -42.26 -2.06
C ALA A 97 11.43 -42.88 -2.11
N GLU A 98 11.36 -44.15 -2.52
CA GLU A 98 10.17 -45.01 -2.39
C GLU A 98 8.87 -44.48 -3.06
N GLY A 99 9.00 -43.69 -4.14
CA GLY A 99 7.84 -43.18 -4.89
C GLY A 99 7.18 -41.94 -4.27
N TYR A 100 7.85 -41.31 -3.31
CA TYR A 100 7.53 -39.97 -2.84
C TYR A 100 8.44 -38.95 -3.52
N GLY A 101 8.02 -37.70 -3.55
CA GLY A 101 8.85 -36.59 -3.99
C GLY A 101 8.26 -35.26 -3.55
N ASP A 102 9.00 -34.20 -3.82
CA ASP A 102 8.59 -32.84 -3.51
C ASP A 102 8.20 -32.13 -4.80
N ILE A 103 7.18 -31.28 -4.75
CA ILE A 103 6.90 -30.35 -5.83
C ILE A 103 7.36 -28.98 -5.39
N VAL A 104 8.21 -28.35 -6.17
CA VAL A 104 8.73 -27.02 -5.90
C VAL A 104 8.31 -26.09 -7.01
N ALA A 105 7.73 -24.95 -6.63
CA ALA A 105 7.35 -23.89 -7.54
C ALA A 105 8.02 -22.58 -7.15
N VAL A 106 8.51 -21.86 -8.15
CA VAL A 106 9.08 -20.52 -8.02
C VAL A 106 8.03 -19.52 -8.48
N LEU A 107 7.57 -18.69 -7.55
CA LEU A 107 6.59 -17.64 -7.81
C LEU A 107 7.31 -16.29 -7.80
N ARG A 108 6.90 -15.38 -8.69
CA ARG A 108 7.43 -14.03 -8.74
C ARG A 108 6.32 -13.01 -8.76
N ASN A 109 6.49 -11.96 -7.94
CA ASN A 109 5.65 -10.78 -7.98
C ASN A 109 6.32 -9.71 -8.85
N PRO A 110 5.84 -9.46 -10.09
CA PRO A 110 6.44 -8.48 -10.98
C PRO A 110 6.04 -7.02 -10.65
N ASN A 111 5.20 -6.81 -9.63
CA ASN A 111 4.73 -5.48 -9.27
C ASN A 111 5.68 -4.81 -8.29
N GLU A 112 5.97 -3.53 -8.50
CA GLU A 112 6.84 -2.73 -7.61
C GLU A 112 6.12 -2.14 -6.40
N GLN A 113 4.82 -1.89 -6.51
CA GLN A 113 4.02 -1.21 -5.49
C GLN A 113 2.90 -2.08 -4.91
N TRP A 114 2.79 -3.35 -5.31
CA TRP A 114 1.69 -4.21 -4.93
C TRP A 114 2.19 -5.47 -4.22
N ILE A 115 1.62 -5.74 -3.06
CA ILE A 115 1.84 -6.95 -2.28
C ILE A 115 0.75 -7.94 -2.66
N ALA A 116 1.15 -9.16 -2.95
CA ALA A 116 0.22 -10.27 -3.08
C ALA A 116 0.01 -10.91 -1.71
N GLU A 117 -1.10 -10.58 -1.07
CA GLU A 117 -1.50 -11.16 0.21
C GLU A 117 -2.37 -12.41 0.01
N ASN A 118 -2.32 -13.32 0.97
CA ASN A 118 -3.17 -14.52 1.02
C ASN A 118 -3.19 -15.34 -0.29
N VAL A 119 -2.02 -15.52 -0.88
CA VAL A 119 -1.82 -16.29 -2.11
C VAL A 119 -2.00 -17.77 -1.80
N GLN A 120 -3.10 -18.36 -2.26
CA GLN A 120 -3.32 -19.80 -2.14
C GLN A 120 -2.77 -20.52 -3.38
N VAL A 121 -1.67 -21.23 -3.16
CA VAL A 121 -0.98 -22.03 -4.15
C VAL A 121 -1.52 -23.45 -4.11
N GLN A 122 -2.21 -23.84 -5.17
CA GLN A 122 -2.80 -25.15 -5.32
C GLN A 122 -1.90 -26.02 -6.21
N PHE A 123 -1.29 -27.04 -5.63
CA PHE A 123 -0.53 -28.03 -6.38
C PHE A 123 -1.42 -29.17 -6.86
N PHE A 124 -1.09 -29.72 -8.03
CA PHE A 124 -1.66 -30.96 -8.52
C PHE A 124 -0.58 -31.86 -9.11
N ILE A 125 -0.82 -33.16 -9.01
CA ILE A 125 -0.07 -34.21 -9.68
C ILE A 125 -1.08 -34.99 -10.53
N GLY A 126 -0.96 -34.92 -11.85
CA GLY A 126 -1.95 -35.53 -12.75
C GLY A 126 -3.37 -34.98 -12.49
N ALA A 127 -4.29 -35.83 -12.04
CA ALA A 127 -5.66 -35.44 -11.67
C ALA A 127 -5.83 -35.16 -10.16
N ALA A 128 -4.84 -35.50 -9.33
CA ALA A 128 -4.94 -35.36 -7.88
C ALA A 128 -4.69 -33.91 -7.44
N ARG A 129 -5.59 -33.39 -6.61
CA ARG A 129 -5.46 -32.09 -5.96
C ARG A 129 -4.78 -32.27 -4.60
N LEU A 130 -3.66 -31.59 -4.39
CA LEU A 130 -2.90 -31.66 -3.14
C LEU A 130 -3.40 -30.62 -2.11
N PRO A 131 -2.91 -30.62 -0.87
CA PRO A 131 -3.19 -29.52 0.05
C PRO A 131 -2.71 -28.18 -0.50
N ALA A 132 -3.54 -27.14 -0.39
CA ALA A 132 -3.16 -25.78 -0.76
C ALA A 132 -2.14 -25.23 0.24
N VAL A 133 -1.17 -24.47 -0.27
CA VAL A 133 -0.19 -23.75 0.54
C VAL A 133 -0.50 -22.26 0.47
N THR A 134 -0.73 -21.64 1.62
CA THR A 134 -0.92 -20.19 1.70
C THR A 134 0.43 -19.49 1.85
N THR A 135 0.63 -18.42 1.08
CA THR A 135 1.81 -17.56 1.18
C THR A 135 1.46 -16.11 0.88
N PHE A 136 2.47 -15.25 0.91
CA PHE A 136 2.42 -13.86 0.47
C PHE A 136 3.61 -13.61 -0.46
N LEU A 137 3.59 -12.54 -1.25
CA LEU A 137 4.78 -12.08 -1.99
C LEU A 137 4.87 -10.57 -1.89
N LEU A 138 5.98 -10.08 -1.36
CA LEU A 138 6.30 -8.66 -1.35
C LEU A 138 6.55 -8.17 -2.79
N PRO A 139 6.46 -6.85 -3.03
CA PRO A 139 6.72 -6.31 -4.35
C PRO A 139 8.15 -6.61 -4.81
N MET A 140 8.28 -7.05 -6.08
CA MET A 140 9.50 -7.54 -6.72
C MET A 140 10.13 -8.80 -6.09
N GLU A 141 9.43 -9.48 -5.18
CA GLU A 141 9.94 -10.69 -4.53
C GLU A 141 9.79 -11.91 -5.44
N THR A 142 10.82 -12.77 -5.42
CA THR A 142 10.75 -14.13 -5.93
C THR A 142 10.74 -15.08 -4.75
N ARG A 143 9.74 -15.94 -4.67
CA ARG A 143 9.49 -16.81 -3.53
C ARG A 143 9.41 -18.26 -3.95
N ILE A 144 9.92 -19.13 -3.10
CA ILE A 144 9.89 -20.57 -3.32
C ILE A 144 8.81 -21.20 -2.45
N VAL A 145 7.86 -21.86 -3.11
CA VAL A 145 6.78 -22.59 -2.45
C VAL A 145 6.91 -24.07 -2.80
N ALA A 146 6.81 -24.94 -1.81
CA ALA A 146 6.94 -26.36 -2.00
C ALA A 146 5.83 -27.13 -1.29
N SER A 147 5.47 -28.26 -1.88
CA SER A 147 4.63 -29.30 -1.29
C SER A 147 5.50 -30.54 -1.09
N PHE A 148 5.78 -30.87 0.17
CA PHE A 148 6.76 -31.89 0.53
C PHE A 148 6.12 -33.28 0.68
N ARG A 149 6.87 -34.35 0.40
CA ARG A 149 6.49 -35.76 0.60
C ARG A 149 5.16 -36.12 -0.07
N GLN A 150 5.03 -35.77 -1.34
CA GLN A 150 3.87 -36.10 -2.16
C GLN A 150 4.07 -37.44 -2.84
N GLN A 151 3.04 -38.29 -2.84
CA GLN A 151 3.07 -39.56 -3.55
C GLN A 151 2.97 -39.31 -5.05
N PHE A 152 3.81 -39.99 -5.83
CA PHE A 152 3.94 -39.74 -7.26
C PHE A 152 3.95 -41.04 -8.06
N LYS A 153 3.31 -41.03 -9.23
CA LYS A 153 3.45 -42.08 -10.24
C LYS A 153 4.28 -41.57 -11.41
N LYS A 154 5.22 -42.41 -11.84
CA LYS A 154 6.11 -42.10 -12.97
C LYS A 154 5.30 -41.67 -14.20
N GLY A 155 5.60 -40.48 -14.71
CA GLY A 155 4.95 -39.89 -15.90
C GLY A 155 3.88 -38.84 -15.59
N GLU A 156 3.52 -38.62 -14.32
CA GLU A 156 2.67 -37.49 -13.95
C GLU A 156 3.45 -36.17 -14.06
N VAL A 157 2.77 -35.10 -14.49
CA VAL A 157 3.37 -33.77 -14.62
C VAL A 157 2.78 -32.88 -13.52
N PRO A 158 3.60 -32.19 -12.71
CA PRO A 158 3.10 -31.27 -11.71
C PRO A 158 2.51 -30.03 -12.38
N ARG A 159 1.39 -29.54 -11.86
CA ARG A 159 0.83 -28.23 -12.21
C ARG A 159 0.53 -27.42 -10.96
N VAL A 160 0.56 -26.10 -11.12
CA VAL A 160 0.27 -25.14 -10.05
C VAL A 160 -0.80 -24.18 -10.54
N GLU A 161 -1.82 -23.97 -9.72
CA GLU A 161 -2.85 -22.96 -9.94
C GLU A 161 -2.90 -22.01 -8.75
N LEU A 162 -3.13 -20.73 -9.03
CA LEU A 162 -3.32 -19.69 -8.03
C LEU A 162 -4.82 -19.42 -7.94
N SER A 163 -5.42 -19.64 -6.75
CA SER A 163 -6.88 -19.61 -6.60
C SER A 163 -7.39 -18.39 -5.82
N SER A 164 -6.81 -18.12 -4.65
CA SER A 164 -7.08 -16.92 -3.85
C SER A 164 -5.88 -15.99 -3.93
N LEU A 165 -6.11 -14.73 -4.31
CA LEU A 165 -5.10 -13.69 -4.45
C LEU A 165 -5.73 -12.35 -4.10
N SER A 166 -5.26 -11.73 -3.02
CA SER A 166 -5.63 -10.37 -2.64
C SER A 166 -4.45 -9.43 -2.86
N TRP A 167 -4.70 -8.29 -3.49
CA TRP A 167 -3.67 -7.29 -3.77
C TRP A 167 -3.80 -6.11 -2.81
N GLN A 168 -2.70 -5.78 -2.15
CA GLN A 168 -2.60 -4.59 -1.32
C GLN A 168 -1.56 -3.64 -1.90
N ARG A 169 -1.94 -2.38 -2.14
CA ARG A 169 -1.00 -1.35 -2.58
C ARG A 169 -0.16 -0.89 -1.38
N MET A 170 1.15 -0.88 -1.56
CA MET A 170 2.09 -0.36 -0.58
C MET A 170 2.11 1.18 -0.66
N GLN A 171 1.82 1.86 0.46
CA GLN A 171 1.98 3.32 0.57
C GLN A 171 3.29 3.61 1.34
N GLY A 172 4.30 4.14 0.66
CA GLY A 172 5.67 4.26 1.21
C GLY A 172 6.44 2.94 1.20
N ASP A 173 7.64 2.90 1.77
CA ASP A 173 8.41 1.67 2.01
C ASP A 173 8.41 1.31 3.50
N PRO A 174 7.32 0.71 4.02
CA PRO A 174 7.24 0.29 5.42
C PRO A 174 8.05 -0.98 5.70
N ARG A 175 8.80 -1.51 4.71
CA ARG A 175 9.52 -2.78 4.90
C ARG A 175 10.61 -2.61 5.94
N LEU A 176 10.56 -3.48 6.95
CA LEU A 176 11.72 -3.69 7.80
C LEU A 176 12.91 -4.06 6.92
N ASN A 177 14.02 -3.32 7.06
CA ASN A 177 15.22 -3.65 6.34
C ASN A 177 15.83 -4.93 6.91
N VAL A 178 15.51 -6.05 6.27
CA VAL A 178 16.00 -7.39 6.62
C VAL A 178 17.10 -7.88 5.68
N SER A 179 17.71 -6.99 4.87
CA SER A 179 18.77 -7.38 3.92
C SER A 179 19.98 -8.01 4.60
N SER A 180 20.21 -7.69 5.88
CA SER A 180 21.30 -8.22 6.70
C SER A 180 20.93 -9.52 7.43
N LEU A 181 19.73 -10.08 7.21
CA LEU A 181 19.37 -11.42 7.61
C LEU A 181 19.73 -12.38 6.48
N THR A 182 20.75 -13.21 6.69
CA THR A 182 21.38 -13.98 5.61
C THR A 182 21.59 -15.44 5.99
N VAL A 183 21.70 -16.30 4.98
CA VAL A 183 22.08 -17.71 5.13
C VAL A 183 23.33 -17.97 4.32
N GLN A 184 24.35 -18.54 4.96
CA GLN A 184 25.69 -18.69 4.39
C GLN A 184 26.38 -19.96 4.88
N GLY A 185 27.57 -20.25 4.32
CA GLY A 185 28.42 -21.34 4.80
C GLY A 185 27.91 -22.75 4.43
N TYR A 186 27.22 -22.88 3.30
CA TYR A 186 26.68 -24.16 2.83
C TYR A 186 27.76 -25.23 2.69
N ARG A 187 27.64 -26.32 3.46
CA ARG A 187 28.54 -27.48 3.41
C ARG A 187 27.75 -28.78 3.31
N TYR A 188 27.85 -29.44 2.16
CA TYR A 188 27.27 -30.75 1.94
C TYR A 188 28.17 -31.85 2.51
N ILE A 189 27.55 -32.78 3.23
CA ILE A 189 28.19 -33.95 3.84
C ILE A 189 27.37 -35.16 3.41
N SER A 190 27.97 -36.03 2.61
CA SER A 190 27.39 -37.34 2.30
C SER A 190 27.60 -38.26 3.50
N SER A 191 26.53 -38.82 4.03
CA SER A 191 26.60 -39.86 5.04
C SER A 191 26.76 -41.23 4.36
N GLY A 192 27.54 -42.12 4.98
CA GLY A 192 27.81 -43.47 4.44
C GLY A 192 26.58 -44.37 4.30
N ASN A 193 25.44 -43.98 4.90
CA ASN A 193 24.15 -44.64 4.76
C ASN A 193 23.31 -44.14 3.58
N GLY A 194 23.88 -43.32 2.68
CA GLY A 194 23.18 -42.80 1.51
C GLY A 194 22.29 -41.59 1.78
N ALA A 195 22.39 -40.96 2.95
CA ALA A 195 21.73 -39.68 3.25
C ALA A 195 22.65 -38.49 2.98
N THR A 196 22.09 -37.32 2.66
CA THR A 196 22.83 -36.08 2.47
C THR A 196 22.47 -35.08 3.54
N ARG A 197 23.48 -34.60 4.27
CA ARG A 197 23.35 -33.52 5.24
C ARG A 197 23.90 -32.23 4.65
N LEU A 198 23.22 -31.12 4.87
CA LEU A 198 23.72 -29.78 4.57
C LEU A 198 23.80 -28.98 5.87
N ASP A 199 25.00 -28.56 6.22
CA ASP A 199 25.25 -27.59 7.29
C ASP A 199 25.30 -26.17 6.72
N PHE A 200 24.77 -25.21 7.46
CA PHE A 200 24.83 -23.79 7.14
C PHE A 200 24.67 -22.93 8.40
N GLU A 201 24.90 -21.63 8.25
CA GLU A 201 24.71 -20.64 9.30
C GLU A 201 23.65 -19.63 8.86
N VAL A 202 22.72 -19.31 9.76
CA VAL A 202 21.81 -18.18 9.61
C VAL A 202 22.31 -17.05 10.50
N ALA A 203 22.58 -15.90 9.90
CA ALA A 203 23.09 -14.72 10.58
C ALA A 203 22.05 -13.60 10.54
N ASN A 204 21.58 -13.17 11.71
CA ASN A 204 20.71 -12.01 11.87
C ASN A 204 21.53 -10.78 12.24
N ALA A 205 22.10 -10.10 11.25
CA ALA A 205 22.83 -8.84 11.49
C ALA A 205 21.90 -7.60 11.42
N THR A 206 20.59 -7.81 11.53
CA THR A 206 19.61 -6.71 11.62
C THR A 206 19.49 -6.23 13.07
N PRO A 207 18.96 -5.02 13.35
CA PRO A 207 18.66 -4.57 14.71
C PRO A 207 17.39 -5.22 15.29
N TYR A 208 16.77 -6.17 14.56
CA TYR A 208 15.49 -6.76 14.90
C TYR A 208 15.68 -8.19 15.42
N SER A 209 14.79 -8.59 16.32
CA SER A 209 14.71 -9.94 16.88
C SER A 209 13.41 -10.58 16.37
N PHE A 210 13.44 -11.82 15.88
CA PHE A 210 12.28 -12.50 15.28
C PHE A 210 11.83 -13.74 16.05
N TRP A 211 10.51 -13.88 16.29
CA TRP A 211 9.95 -15.06 16.95
C TRP A 211 10.10 -16.34 16.11
N VAL A 212 9.85 -16.23 14.81
CA VAL A 212 9.80 -17.36 13.88
C VAL A 212 10.40 -16.93 12.54
N VAL A 213 11.43 -17.64 12.08
CA VAL A 213 12.12 -17.38 10.81
C VAL A 213 12.05 -18.65 9.95
N PRO A 214 11.08 -18.74 9.03
CA PRO A 214 11.01 -19.83 8.08
C PRO A 214 12.11 -19.67 7.02
N VAL A 215 12.92 -20.71 6.85
CA VAL A 215 14.00 -20.77 5.87
C VAL A 215 13.74 -21.94 4.93
N THR A 216 13.59 -21.65 3.64
CA THR A 216 13.50 -22.67 2.60
C THR A 216 14.82 -22.75 1.88
N ILE A 217 15.48 -23.90 1.97
CA ILE A 217 16.74 -24.18 1.29
C ILE A 217 16.43 -24.91 -0.02
N VAL A 218 17.08 -24.48 -1.10
CA VAL A 218 16.98 -25.11 -2.42
C VAL A 218 18.36 -25.42 -2.96
N ALA A 219 18.59 -26.69 -3.25
CA ALA A 219 19.78 -27.20 -3.90
C ALA A 219 19.54 -27.32 -5.41
N TRP A 220 20.44 -26.76 -6.20
CA TRP A 220 20.34 -26.70 -7.65
C TRP A 220 21.38 -27.59 -8.31
N GLN A 221 20.99 -28.25 -9.40
CA GLN A 221 21.88 -28.92 -10.35
C GLN A 221 21.72 -28.25 -11.73
N GLY A 222 22.63 -27.34 -12.05
CA GLY A 222 22.50 -26.48 -13.22
C GLY A 222 21.30 -25.55 -13.08
N GLN A 223 20.29 -25.73 -13.93
CA GLN A 223 19.03 -24.96 -13.93
C GLN A 223 17.88 -25.70 -13.23
N HIS A 224 18.10 -26.95 -12.84
CA HIS A 224 17.09 -27.79 -12.19
C HIS A 224 17.24 -27.74 -10.66
N ILE A 225 16.11 -27.86 -9.98
CA ILE A 225 15.99 -28.03 -8.55
C ILE A 225 16.24 -29.50 -8.25
N ALA A 226 17.35 -29.78 -7.58
CA ALA A 226 17.75 -31.12 -7.18
C ALA A 226 17.14 -31.52 -5.83
N ALA A 227 16.89 -30.55 -4.95
CA ALA A 227 16.25 -30.77 -3.65
C ALA A 227 15.75 -29.47 -3.05
N ALA A 228 14.69 -29.56 -2.24
CA ALA A 228 14.26 -28.48 -1.38
C ALA A 228 14.06 -28.99 0.05
N TYR A 229 14.21 -28.12 1.04
CA TYR A 229 13.88 -28.43 2.43
C TYR A 229 13.46 -27.16 3.14
N ARG A 230 12.45 -27.23 4.00
CA ARG A 230 12.03 -26.09 4.83
C ARG A 230 12.32 -26.37 6.29
N ILE A 231 12.96 -25.41 6.94
CA ILE A 231 13.12 -25.38 8.39
C ILE A 231 12.56 -24.08 8.96
N THR A 232 12.30 -24.09 10.25
CA THR A 232 11.87 -22.92 11.00
C THR A 232 12.84 -22.70 12.14
N LEU A 233 13.43 -21.52 12.21
CA LEU A 233 14.26 -21.10 13.34
C LEU A 233 13.41 -20.26 14.28
N GLU A 234 13.36 -20.66 15.55
CA GLU A 234 12.59 -19.95 16.58
C GLU A 234 13.47 -19.02 17.39
N GLN A 235 12.95 -17.85 17.76
CA GLN A 235 13.63 -16.88 18.62
C GLN A 235 15.03 -16.51 18.12
N LEU A 236 15.13 -16.01 16.87
CA LEU A 236 16.40 -15.53 16.32
C LEU A 236 16.63 -14.08 16.75
N THR A 237 17.57 -13.87 17.66
CA THR A 237 17.83 -12.55 18.27
C THR A 237 18.69 -11.66 17.36
N SER A 238 18.59 -10.35 17.56
CA SER A 238 19.41 -9.34 16.87
C SER A 238 20.90 -9.59 17.12
N GLY A 239 21.69 -9.62 16.05
CA GLY A 239 23.14 -9.89 16.06
C GLY A 239 23.52 -11.37 16.16
N GLU A 240 22.56 -12.28 16.26
CA GLU A 240 22.83 -13.71 16.45
C GLU A 240 23.31 -14.40 15.17
N ARG A 241 24.22 -15.38 15.35
CA ARG A 241 24.57 -16.36 14.33
C ARG A 241 24.24 -17.75 14.83
N ARG A 242 23.45 -18.50 14.06
CA ARG A 242 22.99 -19.82 14.44
C ARG A 242 23.35 -20.86 13.39
N ALA A 243 24.08 -21.87 13.82
CA ALA A 243 24.32 -23.06 13.01
C ALA A 243 23.03 -23.88 12.88
N ALA A 244 22.71 -24.30 11.66
CA ALA A 244 21.57 -25.15 11.35
C ALA A 244 22.00 -26.24 10.37
N SER A 245 21.22 -27.32 10.33
CA SER A 245 21.45 -28.40 9.37
C SER A 245 20.15 -29.00 8.90
N VAL A 246 20.11 -29.38 7.62
CA VAL A 246 19.03 -30.17 7.03
C VAL A 246 19.57 -31.50 6.56
N VAL A 247 18.72 -32.53 6.58
CA VAL A 247 19.08 -33.88 6.16
C VAL A 247 18.03 -34.39 5.17
N TRP A 248 18.47 -34.67 3.96
CA TRP A 248 17.72 -35.49 3.01
C TRP A 248 18.08 -36.95 3.25
N GLN A 249 17.08 -37.82 3.30
CA GLN A 249 17.27 -39.26 3.55
C GLN A 249 17.89 -40.00 2.34
N GLU A 250 18.21 -39.27 1.28
CA GLU A 250 18.75 -39.78 0.04
C GLU A 250 20.03 -39.03 -0.37
N LEU A 251 20.75 -39.65 -1.30
CA LEU A 251 21.98 -39.10 -1.84
C LEU A 251 21.61 -38.08 -2.90
N LEU A 252 21.89 -36.81 -2.63
CA LEU A 252 21.67 -35.76 -3.61
C LEU A 252 22.67 -35.89 -4.76
N PRO A 253 22.27 -35.48 -5.98
CA PRO A 253 23.20 -35.38 -7.09
C PRO A 253 24.26 -34.30 -6.80
N GLN A 254 25.21 -34.15 -7.72
CA GLN A 254 26.21 -33.08 -7.62
C GLN A 254 25.53 -31.70 -7.68
N ILE A 255 25.50 -31.01 -6.54
CA ILE A 255 24.91 -29.69 -6.40
C ILE A 255 25.86 -28.63 -6.95
N THR A 256 25.35 -27.77 -7.83
CA THR A 256 26.10 -26.65 -8.42
C THR A 256 25.90 -25.34 -7.68
N ARG A 257 24.72 -25.13 -7.08
CA ARG A 257 24.35 -23.91 -6.36
C ARG A 257 23.37 -24.21 -5.24
N THR A 258 23.46 -23.48 -4.14
CA THR A 258 22.45 -23.50 -3.07
C THR A 258 21.89 -22.10 -2.90
N THR A 259 20.58 -21.98 -2.74
CA THR A 259 19.91 -20.71 -2.41
C THR A 259 19.04 -20.92 -1.19
N ALA A 260 18.96 -19.91 -0.34
CA ALA A 260 18.01 -19.87 0.77
C ALA A 260 17.02 -18.74 0.54
N ASP A 261 15.74 -19.04 0.78
CA ASP A 261 14.65 -18.09 0.78
C ASP A 261 14.12 -17.94 2.21
N ILE A 262 14.07 -16.71 2.72
CA ILE A 262 13.59 -16.40 4.07
C ILE A 262 12.22 -15.75 3.94
N ALA A 263 11.18 -16.48 4.31
CA ALA A 263 9.80 -16.05 4.14
C ALA A 263 9.30 -15.24 5.35
N LEU A 264 9.83 -14.03 5.55
CA LEU A 264 9.38 -13.11 6.61
C LEU A 264 8.37 -12.09 6.09
N ASN A 265 7.22 -12.00 6.74
CA ASN A 265 6.23 -10.98 6.42
C ASN A 265 6.58 -9.69 7.17
N THR A 266 7.42 -8.85 6.57
CA THR A 266 7.88 -7.60 7.19
C THR A 266 6.78 -6.58 7.46
N LEU A 267 5.55 -6.85 7.01
CA LEU A 267 4.37 -6.02 7.24
C LEU A 267 3.54 -6.48 8.44
N ASP A 268 3.76 -7.71 8.94
CA ASP A 268 3.08 -8.22 10.12
C ASP A 268 3.86 -7.80 11.37
N PRO A 269 3.31 -6.95 12.24
CA PRO A 269 4.03 -6.48 13.44
C PRO A 269 4.32 -7.62 14.44
N ASN A 270 3.62 -8.75 14.37
CA ASN A 270 3.76 -9.85 15.31
C ASN A 270 4.99 -10.73 15.04
N ILE A 271 5.74 -10.49 13.96
CA ILE A 271 6.97 -11.24 13.68
C ILE A 271 8.10 -10.86 14.63
N LEU A 272 8.05 -9.65 15.20
CA LEU A 272 9.11 -9.06 16.00
C LEU A 272 8.97 -9.44 17.48
N MET A 273 10.10 -9.77 18.10
CA MET A 273 10.21 -9.84 19.55
C MET A 273 10.24 -8.42 20.13
N PRO A 274 9.56 -8.18 21.28
CA PRO A 274 9.64 -6.91 21.96
C PRO A 274 11.08 -6.61 22.38
N LEU A 275 11.43 -5.33 22.42
CA LEU A 275 12.75 -4.93 22.89
C LEU A 275 12.87 -5.25 24.39
N PRO A 276 14.03 -5.69 24.89
CA PRO A 276 14.21 -6.07 26.30
C PRO A 276 13.80 -4.99 27.31
N ALA A 277 13.83 -3.70 26.93
CA ALA A 277 13.44 -2.57 27.78
C ALA A 277 11.92 -2.38 27.91
N GLU A 278 11.11 -2.99 27.03
CA GLU A 278 9.65 -2.84 27.00
C GLU A 278 8.93 -3.92 27.83
N ALA A 279 9.69 -4.89 28.36
CA ALA A 279 9.18 -5.98 29.21
C ALA A 279 9.09 -5.61 30.71
N VAL A 280 9.37 -4.36 31.10
CA VAL A 280 9.33 -3.91 32.50
C VAL A 280 8.18 -2.91 32.76
N SER A 281 7.04 -3.49 33.20
CA SER A 281 5.96 -3.00 34.09
C SER A 281 5.07 -1.78 33.74
N PRO A 282 3.75 -1.90 33.99
CA PRO A 282 2.98 -0.82 34.62
C PRO A 282 2.33 -1.20 35.98
N PHE A 283 2.53 -2.40 36.53
CA PHE A 283 2.04 -2.75 37.88
C PHE A 283 3.05 -3.62 38.62
N GLY A 284 3.77 -3.01 39.55
CA GLY A 284 4.75 -3.69 40.40
C GLY A 284 5.39 -2.74 41.39
N ASP A 285 4.55 -2.19 42.28
CA ASP A 285 4.81 -1.93 43.71
C ASP A 285 3.46 -2.06 44.43
#